data_AF-A0A2Z5VJU5-F1
#
_entry.id   AF-A0A2Z5VJU5-F1
#
_cell.length_a   1.000
_cell.length_b   1.000
_cell.length_c   1.000
_cell.angle_alpha   90.00
_cell.angle_beta   90.00
_cell.angle_gamma   90.00
#
_symmetry.space_group_name_H-M   'P 1'
#
loop_
_entity.id
_entity.type
_entity.pdbx_description
1 polymer ?
#
loop_
_entity_poly.entity_id
_entity_poly.type
_entity_poly.pdbx_seq_one_letter_code
_entity_poly.pdbx_strand_id
1 'polypeptide(L)'
;MLSPPALRAAIQGERLIMNENSTLNALICRHARNLLLAQGWPEETDVDQRNPKYPGWISIYVLLDAPRLATLLINRHGGVLPPLLASAIQKLTGTGAELVLSGSQWQSLPVLPQTERRCLSRMPENG
;
A
#
# COMPACT_ATOMS: atom_id res chain seq x y z
N MET A 1 -14.84 -38.30 10.59
CA MET A 1 -13.58 -38.59 9.88
C MET A 1 -13.81 -38.29 8.40
N LEU A 2 -13.01 -37.41 7.79
CA LEU A 2 -13.13 -37.12 6.35
C LEU A 2 -12.67 -38.34 5.55
N SER A 3 -13.43 -38.70 4.51
CA SER A 3 -13.10 -39.80 3.61
C SER A 3 -11.77 -39.50 2.89
N PRO A 4 -10.91 -40.50 2.61
CA PRO A 4 -9.63 -40.29 1.92
C PRO A 4 -9.68 -39.45 0.62
N PRO A 5 -10.75 -39.54 -0.21
CA PRO A 5 -10.92 -38.67 -1.38
C PRO A 5 -11.21 -37.21 -1.03
N ALA A 6 -11.98 -36.96 0.04
CA ALA A 6 -12.31 -35.60 0.50
C ALA A 6 -11.08 -34.91 1.10
N LEU A 7 -10.22 -35.66 1.80
CA LEU A 7 -8.93 -35.15 2.28
C LEU A 7 -7.98 -34.83 1.11
N ARG A 8 -7.94 -35.67 0.07
CA ARG A 8 -7.17 -35.35 -1.16
C ARG A 8 -7.72 -34.15 -1.90
N ALA A 9 -9.04 -34.00 -2.01
CA ALA A 9 -9.67 -32.84 -2.64
C ALA A 9 -9.43 -31.54 -1.84
N ALA A 10 -9.45 -31.61 -0.50
CA ALA A 10 -9.13 -30.48 0.36
C ALA A 10 -7.66 -30.09 0.26
N ILE A 11 -6.73 -31.05 0.30
CA ILE A 11 -5.29 -30.79 0.15
C ILE A 11 -4.97 -30.32 -1.27
N GLN A 12 -5.61 -30.86 -2.31
CA GLN A 12 -5.41 -30.43 -3.69
C GLN A 12 -6.06 -29.06 -3.94
N GLY A 13 -7.19 -28.76 -3.29
CA GLY A 13 -7.80 -27.44 -3.22
C GLY A 13 -6.89 -26.43 -2.53
N GLU A 14 -6.33 -26.76 -1.36
CA GLU A 14 -5.33 -25.96 -0.64
C GLU A 14 -4.04 -25.77 -1.44
N ARG A 15 -3.58 -26.80 -2.15
CA ARG A 15 -2.40 -26.75 -3.05
C ARG A 15 -2.67 -26.00 -4.35
N LEU A 16 -3.93 -25.84 -4.76
CA LEU A 16 -4.35 -24.95 -5.85
C LEU A 16 -4.60 -23.51 -5.37
N ILE A 17 -4.92 -23.31 -4.08
CA ILE A 17 -4.96 -21.99 -3.42
C ILE A 17 -3.53 -21.46 -3.19
N MET A 18 -2.54 -22.35 -3.06
CA MET A 18 -1.13 -21.99 -3.22
C MET A 18 -0.85 -21.70 -4.70
N ASN A 19 -1.12 -20.46 -5.11
CA ASN A 19 -0.99 -20.04 -6.50
C ASN A 19 0.39 -20.39 -7.07
N GLU A 20 0.39 -20.80 -8.33
CA GLU A 20 1.60 -20.83 -9.16
C GLU A 20 2.26 -19.47 -9.02
N ASN A 21 3.44 -19.43 -8.38
CA ASN A 21 4.25 -18.24 -8.06
C ASN A 21 4.08 -17.62 -6.67
N SER A 22 3.44 -18.25 -5.68
CA SER A 22 3.34 -17.69 -4.31
C SER A 22 4.70 -17.28 -3.71
N THR A 23 5.72 -18.13 -3.85
CA THR A 23 7.10 -17.84 -3.41
C THR A 23 7.71 -16.67 -4.19
N LEU A 24 7.55 -16.65 -5.52
CA LEU A 24 8.05 -15.58 -6.37
C LEU A 24 7.38 -14.24 -6.05
N ASN A 25 6.06 -14.23 -5.89
CA ASN A 25 5.27 -13.06 -5.50
C ASN A 25 5.72 -12.52 -4.14
N ALA A 26 5.97 -13.39 -3.16
CA ALA A 26 6.50 -12.98 -1.85
C ALA A 26 7.90 -12.36 -1.97
N LEU A 27 8.78 -12.92 -2.80
CA LEU A 27 10.10 -12.36 -3.07
C LEU A 27 10.02 -11.00 -3.76
N ILE A 28 9.12 -10.84 -4.73
CA ILE A 28 8.88 -9.58 -5.43
C ILE A 28 8.39 -8.51 -4.44
N CYS A 29 7.37 -8.82 -3.61
CA CYS A 29 6.87 -7.88 -2.61
C CYS A 29 7.97 -7.49 -1.61
N ARG A 30 8.77 -8.47 -1.14
CA ARG A 30 9.90 -8.19 -0.22
C ARG A 30 10.96 -7.32 -0.88
N HIS A 31 11.32 -7.61 -2.13
CA HIS A 31 12.30 -6.82 -2.86
C HIS A 31 11.79 -5.39 -3.11
N ALA A 32 10.53 -5.23 -3.50
CA ALA A 32 9.89 -3.94 -3.69
C ALA A 32 9.89 -3.12 -2.38
N ARG A 33 9.55 -3.71 -1.23
CA ARG A 33 9.64 -3.04 0.08
C ARG A 33 11.06 -2.58 0.39
N ASN A 34 12.06 -3.44 0.18
CA ASN A 34 13.46 -3.07 0.40
C ASN A 34 13.91 -1.91 -0.50
N LEU A 35 13.48 -1.89 -1.77
CA LEU A 35 13.76 -0.80 -2.68
C LEU A 35 13.08 0.50 -2.24
N LEU A 36 11.81 0.45 -1.83
CA LEU A 36 11.09 1.62 -1.34
C LEU A 36 11.76 2.20 -0.10
N LEU A 37 12.13 1.36 0.87
CA LEU A 37 12.89 1.76 2.06
C LEU A 37 14.22 2.44 1.69
N ALA A 38 14.98 1.85 0.76
CA ALA A 38 16.24 2.42 0.28
C ALA A 38 16.06 3.77 -0.44
N GLN A 39 14.86 4.05 -0.95
CA GLN A 39 14.47 5.32 -1.58
C GLN A 39 13.84 6.30 -0.58
N GLY A 40 13.84 5.98 0.72
CA GLY A 40 13.34 6.83 1.79
C GLY A 40 11.83 6.78 2.02
N TRP A 41 11.15 5.73 1.52
CA TRP A 41 9.75 5.50 1.87
C TRP A 41 9.61 5.05 3.33
N PRO A 42 8.50 5.40 4.00
CA PRO A 42 8.25 4.97 5.38
C PRO A 42 8.17 3.45 5.52
N GLU A 43 8.50 2.95 6.70
CA GLU A 43 8.42 1.51 7.03
C GLU A 43 7.00 0.97 6.98
N GLU A 44 6.00 1.82 7.23
CA GLU A 44 4.58 1.46 7.17
C GLU A 44 4.05 1.35 5.72
N THR A 45 4.92 1.50 4.71
CA THR A 45 4.56 1.31 3.29
C THR A 45 4.23 -0.15 3.03
N ASP A 46 2.97 -0.42 2.69
CA ASP A 46 2.53 -1.76 2.34
C ASP A 46 2.67 -2.00 0.83
N VAL A 47 3.00 -3.24 0.49
CA VAL A 47 3.13 -3.70 -0.91
C VAL A 47 2.36 -5.00 -1.05
N ASP A 48 1.43 -5.00 -2.00
CA ASP A 48 0.55 -6.12 -2.30
C ASP A 48 0.65 -6.54 -3.77
N GLN A 49 0.46 -7.83 -4.04
CA GLN A 49 0.46 -8.40 -5.38
C GLN A 49 -0.97 -8.36 -5.93
N ARG A 50 -1.23 -7.53 -6.96
CA ARG A 50 -2.58 -7.34 -7.51
C ARG A 50 -3.19 -8.61 -8.09
N ASN A 51 -2.37 -9.37 -8.80
CA ASN A 51 -2.78 -10.63 -9.38
C ASN A 51 -1.65 -11.65 -9.20
N PRO A 52 -1.88 -12.74 -8.45
CA PRO A 52 -0.84 -13.73 -8.23
C PRO A 52 -0.40 -14.48 -9.49
N LYS A 53 -1.23 -14.50 -10.54
CA LYS A 53 -0.90 -15.11 -11.84
C LYS A 53 0.03 -14.25 -12.70
N TYR A 54 0.15 -12.96 -12.41
CA TYR A 54 0.98 -12.01 -13.15
C TYR A 54 2.04 -11.38 -12.20
N PRO A 55 3.13 -12.11 -11.90
CA PRO A 55 4.16 -11.64 -10.98
C PRO A 55 4.73 -10.29 -11.44
N GLY A 56 4.98 -9.39 -10.48
CA GLY A 56 5.51 -8.05 -10.76
C GLY A 56 4.43 -6.97 -10.88
N TRP A 57 3.16 -7.34 -11.09
CA TRP A 57 2.06 -6.38 -10.96
C TRP A 57 1.69 -6.15 -9.50
N ILE A 58 2.36 -5.18 -8.89
CA ILE A 58 2.21 -4.82 -7.47
C ILE A 58 1.42 -3.53 -7.27
N SER A 59 0.96 -3.30 -6.04
CA SER A 59 0.42 -2.02 -5.57
C SER A 59 1.06 -1.62 -4.26
N ILE A 60 1.26 -0.32 -4.13
CA ILE A 60 1.93 0.31 -2.99
C ILE A 60 0.89 1.14 -2.26
N TYR A 61 0.83 1.00 -0.95
CA TYR A 61 -0.07 1.75 -0.07
C TYR A 61 0.74 2.43 1.01
N VAL A 62 0.56 3.75 1.16
CA VAL A 62 1.22 4.51 2.22
C VAL A 62 0.39 5.72 2.62
N LEU A 63 0.48 6.05 3.90
CA LEU A 63 -0.06 7.27 4.50
C LEU A 63 1.11 8.22 4.78
N LEU A 64 1.02 9.45 4.27
CA LEU A 64 2.09 10.43 4.36
C LEU A 64 1.57 11.74 4.94
N ASP A 65 2.08 12.12 6.09
CA ASP A 65 1.96 13.48 6.58
C ASP A 65 2.83 14.45 5.75
N ALA A 66 2.64 15.76 5.96
CA ALA A 66 3.40 16.76 5.20
C ALA A 66 4.93 16.62 5.33
N PRO A 67 5.51 16.35 6.53
CA PRO A 67 6.96 16.12 6.68
C PRO A 67 7.49 14.87 5.95
N ARG A 68 6.78 13.73 6.04
CA ARG A 68 7.16 12.48 5.36
C ARG A 68 7.06 12.65 3.84
N LEU A 69 6.01 13.31 3.37
CA LEU A 69 5.85 13.65 1.95
C LEU A 69 6.98 14.57 1.45
N ALA A 70 7.36 15.57 2.24
CA ALA A 70 8.47 16.47 1.90
C ALA A 70 9.79 15.72 1.73
N THR A 71 10.10 14.86 2.71
CA THR A 71 11.33 14.04 2.71
C THR A 71 11.39 13.15 1.48
N LEU A 72 10.29 12.46 1.17
CA LEU A 72 10.18 11.61 -0.02
C LEU A 72 10.41 12.37 -1.32
N LEU A 73 9.78 13.54 -1.48
CA LEU A 73 9.90 14.32 -2.70
C LEU A 73 11.31 14.92 -2.84
N ILE A 74 11.94 15.36 -1.75
CA ILE A 74 13.32 15.84 -1.75
C ILE A 74 14.28 14.73 -2.18
N ASN A 75 14.14 13.54 -1.60
CA ASN A 75 14.94 12.36 -1.98
C ASN A 75 14.77 12.03 -3.47
N ARG A 76 13.56 12.20 -4.01
CA ARG A 76 13.28 11.91 -5.43
C ARG A 76 13.74 13.00 -6.40
N HIS A 77 13.80 14.26 -5.97
CA HIS A 77 14.20 15.40 -6.80
C HIS A 77 15.68 15.80 -6.64
N GLY A 78 16.55 14.85 -6.29
CA GLY A 78 17.99 15.10 -6.21
C GLY A 78 18.38 16.12 -5.12
N GLY A 79 17.60 16.19 -4.04
CA GLY A 79 17.86 17.08 -2.91
C GLY A 79 17.26 18.49 -3.04
N VAL A 80 16.73 18.87 -4.21
CA VAL A 80 16.11 20.19 -4.40
C VAL A 80 14.64 20.02 -4.77
N LEU A 81 13.76 20.48 -3.90
CA LEU A 81 12.33 20.42 -4.14
C LEU A 81 11.87 21.60 -5.01
N PRO A 82 11.18 21.36 -6.14
CA PRO A 82 10.57 22.41 -6.94
C PRO A 82 9.71 23.38 -6.10
N PRO A 83 9.74 24.71 -6.35
CA PRO A 83 9.03 25.70 -5.54
C PRO A 83 7.51 25.45 -5.39
N LEU A 84 6.87 24.92 -6.44
CA LEU A 84 5.45 24.53 -6.40
C LEU A 84 5.17 23.43 -5.37
N LEU A 85 6.03 22.41 -5.30
CA LEU A 85 5.91 21.33 -4.33
C LEU A 85 6.25 21.81 -2.92
N ALA A 86 7.25 22.68 -2.78
CA ALA A 86 7.58 23.30 -1.49
C ALA A 86 6.39 24.12 -0.95
N SER A 87 5.72 24.90 -1.81
CA SER A 87 4.51 25.64 -1.44
C SER A 87 3.37 24.71 -1.03
N ALA A 88 3.17 23.61 -1.76
CA ALA A 88 2.12 22.63 -1.43
C ALA A 88 2.36 21.96 -0.06
N ILE A 89 3.60 21.53 0.23
CA ILE A 89 3.97 20.97 1.53
C ILE A 89 3.78 22.00 2.63
N GLN A 90 4.20 23.25 2.42
CA GLN A 90 4.04 24.30 3.41
C GLN A 90 2.57 24.51 3.79
N LYS A 91 1.66 24.44 2.81
CA LYS A 91 0.21 24.53 3.04
C LYS A 91 -0.36 23.32 3.79
N LEU A 92 0.23 22.14 3.59
CA LEU A 92 -0.14 20.92 4.32
C LEU A 92 0.48 20.89 5.73
N THR A 93 1.62 21.57 5.92
CA THR A 93 2.34 21.60 7.20
C THR A 93 1.52 22.31 8.26
N GLY A 94 1.29 21.64 9.39
CA GLY A 94 0.43 22.17 10.47
C GLY A 94 -1.07 21.92 10.25
N THR A 95 -1.45 21.30 9.13
CA THR A 95 -2.78 20.72 8.94
C THR A 95 -2.75 19.25 9.37
N GLY A 96 -3.86 18.73 9.91
CA GLY A 96 -4.01 17.29 10.13
C GLY A 96 -4.29 16.50 8.85
N ALA A 97 -3.93 17.05 7.68
CA ALA A 97 -4.19 16.42 6.39
C ALA A 97 -3.08 15.41 6.06
N GLU A 98 -3.49 14.20 5.71
CA GLU A 98 -2.59 13.12 5.32
C GLU A 98 -2.85 12.73 3.85
N LEU A 99 -1.77 12.52 3.11
CA LEU A 99 -1.83 12.04 1.74
C LEU A 99 -1.82 10.51 1.74
N VAL A 100 -2.84 9.92 1.13
CA VAL A 100 -2.92 8.48 0.92
C VAL A 100 -2.59 8.18 -0.53
N LEU A 101 -1.53 7.40 -0.76
CA LEU A 101 -1.24 6.86 -2.08
C LEU A 101 -1.82 5.44 -2.14
N SER A 102 -2.89 5.25 -2.90
CA SER A 102 -3.52 3.95 -3.15
C SER A 102 -3.44 3.61 -4.64
N GLY A 103 -2.84 2.47 -4.97
CA GLY A 103 -2.61 2.05 -6.36
C GLY A 103 -3.85 1.51 -7.09
N SER A 104 -5.08 1.84 -6.71
CA SER A 104 -6.32 1.34 -7.33
C SER A 104 -7.04 2.46 -8.09
N GLN A 105 -6.89 2.50 -9.42
CA GLN A 105 -7.71 3.37 -10.29
C GLN A 105 -9.22 3.07 -10.21
N TRP A 106 -9.58 1.91 -9.65
CA TRP A 106 -10.96 1.42 -9.50
C TRP A 106 -11.59 1.74 -8.13
N GLN A 107 -10.87 2.43 -7.24
CA GLN A 107 -11.41 2.90 -5.96
C GLN A 107 -11.38 4.43 -5.96
N SER A 108 -12.58 5.01 -5.90
CA SER A 108 -12.81 6.45 -5.85
C SER A 108 -12.38 7.09 -4.53
N LEU A 109 -12.11 6.29 -3.49
CA LEU A 109 -11.66 6.77 -2.19
C LEU A 109 -10.37 6.07 -1.74
N PRO A 110 -9.40 6.81 -1.18
CA PRO A 110 -8.22 6.21 -0.58
C PRO A 110 -8.61 5.24 0.53
N VAL A 111 -8.05 4.03 0.51
CA VAL A 111 -8.26 3.06 1.59
C VAL A 111 -7.42 3.51 2.79
N LEU A 112 -8.07 4.12 3.78
CA LEU A 112 -7.41 4.52 5.01
C LEU A 112 -6.97 3.27 5.81
N PRO A 113 -5.80 3.32 6.48
CA PRO A 113 -5.39 2.27 7.41
C PRO A 113 -6.46 2.07 8.49
N GLN A 114 -6.62 0.84 9.00
CA GLN A 114 -7.72 0.45 9.90
C GLN A 114 -7.87 1.34 11.14
N THR A 115 -6.80 2.04 11.55
CA THR A 115 -6.78 3.00 12.66
C THR A 115 -7.73 4.18 12.45
N GLU A 116 -7.95 4.62 11.21
CA GLU A 116 -8.76 5.82 10.89
C GLU A 116 -10.23 5.53 10.58
N ARG A 117 -10.65 4.26 10.54
CA ARG A 117 -12.07 3.89 10.37
C ARG A 117 -12.96 4.43 11.49
N ARG A 118 -12.37 4.83 12.64
CA ARG A 118 -13.07 5.49 13.75
C ARG A 118 -13.40 6.97 13.51
N CYS A 119 -12.68 7.67 12.64
CA CYS A 119 -12.91 9.09 12.38
C CYS A 119 -14.07 9.30 11.39
N LEU A 120 -14.23 8.41 10.40
CA LEU A 120 -15.35 8.46 9.45
C LEU A 120 -16.70 8.09 10.09
N SER A 121 -16.73 7.28 11.15
CA SER A 121 -17.97 6.98 11.91
C SER A 121 -18.48 8.14 12.78
N ARG A 122 -17.81 9.30 12.78
CA ARG A 122 -18.18 10.49 13.57
C ARG A 122 -18.56 11.72 12.75
N MET A 123 -18.51 11.64 11.41
CA MET A 123 -19.06 12.70 10.57
C MET A 123 -20.59 12.59 10.58
N PRO A 124 -21.35 13.64 10.96
CA PRO A 124 -22.81 13.58 10.88
C PRO A 124 -23.20 13.50 9.41
N GLU A 125 -24.05 12.52 9.08
CA GLU A 125 -24.74 12.45 7.79
C GLU A 125 -25.69 13.64 7.71
N ASN A 126 -25.21 14.74 7.13
CA ASN A 126 -26.04 15.92 6.89
C ASN A 126 -26.82 15.72 5.59
N GLY A 127 -28.13 15.48 5.75
CA GLY A 127 -29.24 16.02 4.96
C GLY A 127 -29.25 15.82 3.46
#